data_AF-A0A0E9MU80-F1
#
_entry.id   AF-A0A0E9MU80-F1
#
_cell.length_a   1.000
_cell.length_b   1.000
_cell.length_c   1.000
_cell.angle_alpha   90.00
_cell.angle_beta   90.00
_cell.angle_gamma   90.00
#
_symmetry.space_group_name_H-M   'P 1'
#
loop_
_entity.id
_entity.type
_entity.pdbx_description
1 polymer ?
#
loop_
_entity_poly.entity_id
_entity_poly.type
_entity_poly.pdbx_seq_one_letter_code
_entity_poly.pdbx_strand_id
1 'polypeptide(L)'
;MATRYLQQLKDFYTLGSDTLWITFARGALWWAFAAPKVVLRESPAANESTSYRHTLGPWRCTDIKGGRLEVERLSTRLTQLAGYRQTICSVRESAYLLRRINAEPEPIVAAAQAACDRMAEAVAPLIANLHWADFELFVDLLFARAGWRRISALGGRMKDFDMLIEQPATGERACVQVKSATSQPVLDACYRAFQERQDAERCFFVCHTAAAAIRPPEASDRPFHLWDIGRLADFATDHGLVRWLIERAG
;
A
#
# COMPACT_ATOMS: atom_id res chain seq x y z
N MET A 1 6.57 37.77 21.75
CA MET A 1 6.14 36.67 22.64
C MET A 1 4.81 36.95 23.35
N ALA A 2 4.56 38.17 23.86
CA ALA A 2 3.31 38.52 24.57
C ALA A 2 2.01 38.30 23.76
N THR A 3 1.97 38.64 22.47
CA THR A 3 0.77 38.50 21.62
C THR A 3 0.31 37.05 21.45
N ARG A 4 1.24 36.09 21.35
CA ARG A 4 0.92 34.67 21.14
C ARG A 4 0.45 33.99 22.43
N TYR A 5 0.92 34.45 23.58
CA TYR A 5 0.44 33.99 24.88
C TYR A 5 -0.98 34.49 25.14
N LEU A 6 -1.25 35.78 24.88
CA LEU A 6 -2.60 36.36 25.00
C LEU A 6 -3.61 35.67 24.09
N GLN A 7 -3.22 35.30 22.87
CA GLN A 7 -4.09 34.55 21.95
C GLN A 7 -4.41 33.15 22.49
N GLN A 8 -3.42 32.41 23.02
CA GLN A 8 -3.67 31.10 23.63
C GLN A 8 -4.61 31.20 24.83
N LEU A 9 -4.45 32.23 25.67
CA LEU A 9 -5.34 32.46 26.80
C LEU A 9 -6.76 32.74 26.31
N LYS A 10 -6.92 33.63 25.32
CA LYS A 10 -8.22 33.90 24.70
C LYS A 10 -8.84 32.63 24.13
N ASP A 11 -8.10 31.85 23.36
CA ASP A 11 -8.57 30.61 22.74
C ASP A 11 -9.01 29.60 23.81
N PHE A 12 -8.26 29.47 24.90
CA PHE A 12 -8.61 28.60 26.02
C PHE A 12 -9.98 28.93 26.62
N TYR A 13 -10.27 30.21 26.85
CA TYR A 13 -11.51 30.67 27.49
C TYR A 13 -12.69 30.84 26.52
N THR A 14 -12.46 30.97 25.21
CA THR A 14 -13.51 31.34 24.25
C THR A 14 -13.90 30.25 23.26
N LEU A 15 -13.02 29.28 22.97
CA LEU A 15 -13.33 28.24 21.99
C LEU A 15 -14.34 27.21 22.51
N GLY A 16 -15.29 26.82 21.66
CA GLY A 16 -16.45 25.98 22.00
C GLY A 16 -16.17 24.48 22.03
N SER A 17 -17.25 23.69 21.93
CA SER A 17 -17.22 22.21 21.93
C SER A 17 -16.70 21.59 20.62
N ASP A 18 -16.58 22.39 19.58
CA ASP A 18 -15.95 22.05 18.29
C ASP A 18 -14.42 22.08 18.33
N THR A 19 -13.85 22.46 19.48
CA THR A 19 -12.39 22.49 19.70
C THR A 19 -11.83 21.08 19.79
N LEU A 20 -10.99 20.71 18.83
CA LEU A 20 -10.23 19.46 18.85
C LEU A 20 -8.86 19.68 19.52
N TRP A 21 -8.58 18.92 20.56
CA TRP A 21 -7.25 18.84 21.14
C TRP A 21 -6.49 17.64 20.58
N ILE A 22 -5.20 17.84 20.36
CA ILE A 22 -4.28 16.76 20.01
C ILE A 22 -3.07 16.75 20.93
N THR A 23 -2.50 15.58 21.14
CA THR A 23 -1.18 15.41 21.77
C THR A 23 -0.47 14.20 21.20
N PHE A 24 0.84 14.14 21.35
CA PHE A 24 1.66 13.02 20.90
C PHE A 24 2.20 12.28 22.12
N ALA A 25 1.82 11.02 22.28
CA ALA A 25 2.26 10.21 23.40
C ALA A 25 2.26 8.73 23.02
N ARG A 26 3.23 7.97 23.56
CA ARG A 26 3.33 6.51 23.37
C ARG A 26 3.30 6.08 21.89
N GLY A 27 4.04 6.81 21.04
CA GLY A 27 4.16 6.54 19.60
C GLY A 27 2.90 6.82 18.78
N ALA A 28 1.88 7.47 19.34
CA ALA A 28 0.63 7.78 18.64
C ALA A 28 0.21 9.24 18.79
N LEU A 29 -0.57 9.73 17.83
CA LEU A 29 -1.37 10.92 17.98
C LEU A 29 -2.63 10.58 18.78
N TRP A 30 -2.89 11.35 19.82
CA TRP A 30 -4.08 11.29 20.63
C TRP A 30 -4.95 12.50 20.33
N TRP A 31 -6.26 12.31 20.29
CA TRP A 31 -7.22 13.39 20.06
C TRP A 31 -8.46 13.26 20.94
N ALA A 32 -9.06 14.40 21.28
CA ALA A 32 -10.32 14.52 22.00
C ALA A 32 -10.96 15.89 21.74
N PHE A 33 -12.29 15.96 21.75
CA PHE A 33 -13.00 17.25 21.75
C PHE A 33 -12.98 17.86 23.16
N ALA A 34 -12.72 19.16 23.24
CA ALA A 34 -12.69 19.89 24.50
C ALA A 34 -14.10 20.33 24.92
N ALA A 35 -14.46 20.14 26.18
CA ALA A 35 -15.68 20.70 26.75
C ALA A 35 -15.56 22.23 26.84
N PRO A 36 -16.63 23.01 26.62
CA PRO A 36 -16.56 24.47 26.57
C PRO A 36 -16.31 25.11 27.94
N LYS A 37 -16.68 24.43 29.03
CA LYS A 37 -16.57 24.96 30.40
C LYS A 37 -15.12 24.93 30.91
N VAL A 38 -14.61 26.09 31.31
CA VAL A 38 -13.37 26.21 32.08
C VAL A 38 -13.67 26.02 33.57
N VAL A 39 -12.86 25.20 34.25
CA VAL A 39 -12.95 24.94 35.68
C VAL A 39 -11.73 25.55 36.37
N LEU A 40 -11.99 26.32 37.44
CA LEU A 40 -10.97 26.84 38.32
C LEU A 40 -10.73 25.84 39.46
N ARG A 41 -9.46 25.52 39.69
CA ARG A 41 -9.02 24.73 40.85
C ARG A 41 -8.20 25.64 41.75
N GLU A 42 -8.71 25.84 42.95
CA GLU A 42 -7.96 26.51 44.02
C GLU A 42 -6.96 25.51 44.61
N SER A 43 -5.70 25.93 44.73
CA SER A 43 -4.67 25.16 45.42
C SER A 43 -4.54 25.69 46.86
N PRO A 44 -4.78 24.89 47.91
CA PRO A 44 -4.62 25.35 49.28
C PRO A 44 -3.17 25.70 49.67
N ALA A 45 -2.20 25.28 48.86
CA ALA A 45 -0.76 25.34 49.18
C ALA A 45 0.02 26.43 48.40
N ALA A 46 -0.62 27.13 47.45
CA ALA A 46 0.00 28.20 46.68
C ALA A 46 -1.04 29.29 46.43
N ASN A 47 -0.65 30.56 46.47
CA ASN A 47 -1.49 31.72 46.09
C ASN A 47 -1.84 31.74 44.57
N GLU A 48 -1.96 30.57 43.95
CA GLU A 48 -2.14 30.39 42.50
C GLU A 48 -3.36 29.50 42.24
N SER A 49 -4.26 29.99 41.39
CA SER A 49 -5.39 29.22 40.87
C SER A 49 -4.98 28.56 39.56
N THR A 50 -5.29 27.27 39.39
CA THR A 50 -5.05 26.55 38.14
C THR A 50 -6.35 26.41 37.36
N SER A 51 -6.35 26.74 36.08
CA SER A 51 -7.52 26.58 35.20
C SER A 51 -7.36 25.37 34.30
N TYR A 52 -8.41 24.58 34.11
CA TYR A 52 -8.41 23.46 33.17
C TYR A 52 -9.77 23.27 32.49
N ARG A 53 -9.78 22.56 31.35
CA ARG A 53 -11.01 22.15 30.64
C ARG A 53 -11.06 20.63 30.57
N HIS A 54 -12.27 20.08 30.73
CA HIS A 54 -12.52 18.66 30.51
C HIS A 54 -12.59 18.35 29.01
N THR A 55 -12.47 17.07 28.64
CA THR A 55 -12.81 16.59 27.30
C THR A 55 -14.27 16.11 27.26
N LEU A 56 -14.94 16.21 26.11
CA LEU A 56 -16.31 15.70 25.91
C LEU A 56 -16.38 14.16 25.83
N GLY A 57 -15.23 13.50 25.76
CA GLY A 57 -15.10 12.05 25.76
C GLY A 57 -13.68 11.63 26.09
N PRO A 58 -13.39 10.31 26.09
CA PRO A 58 -12.05 9.81 26.33
C PRO A 58 -11.11 10.23 25.19
N TRP A 59 -9.82 10.35 25.52
CA TRP A 59 -8.76 10.48 24.52
C TRP A 59 -8.69 9.23 23.66
N ARG A 60 -8.61 9.42 22.34
CA ARG A 60 -8.52 8.35 21.36
C ARG A 60 -7.18 8.43 20.63
N CYS A 61 -6.56 7.28 20.39
CA CYS A 61 -5.37 7.17 19.54
C CYS A 61 -5.65 6.42 18.23
N THR A 62 -6.92 6.28 17.88
CA THR A 62 -7.37 5.64 16.64
C THR A 62 -8.13 6.63 15.77
N ASP A 63 -8.20 6.34 14.48
CA ASP A 63 -9.20 6.92 13.59
C ASP A 63 -10.62 6.43 13.97
N ILE A 64 -11.63 6.94 13.28
CA ILE A 64 -13.04 6.55 13.49
C ILE A 64 -13.35 5.10 13.11
N LYS A 65 -12.47 4.43 12.34
CA LYS A 65 -12.56 3.00 11.96
C LYS A 65 -11.76 2.08 12.89
N GLY A 66 -11.07 2.63 13.90
CA GLY A 66 -10.26 1.87 14.86
C GLY A 66 -8.79 1.68 14.47
N GLY A 67 -8.34 2.24 13.34
CA GLY A 67 -6.93 2.20 12.93
C GLY A 67 -6.06 3.09 13.81
N ARG A 68 -4.94 2.58 14.33
CA ARG A 68 -4.05 3.34 15.22
C ARG A 68 -3.38 4.50 14.47
N LEU A 69 -3.41 5.70 15.06
CA LEU A 69 -2.77 6.91 14.54
C LEU A 69 -1.28 6.95 14.93
N GLU A 70 -0.50 6.04 14.36
CA GLU A 70 0.95 5.92 14.61
C GLU A 70 1.72 7.14 14.08
N VAL A 71 2.61 7.69 14.92
CA VAL A 71 3.40 8.87 14.56
C VAL A 71 4.27 8.64 13.33
N GLU A 72 4.82 7.43 13.18
CA GLU A 72 5.68 7.04 12.05
C GLU A 72 4.93 7.05 10.70
N ARG A 73 3.60 6.88 10.73
CA ARG A 73 2.74 6.90 9.53
C ARG A 73 2.16 8.28 9.26
N LEU A 74 2.42 9.28 10.11
CA LEU A 74 1.93 10.64 9.95
C LEU A 74 2.96 11.52 9.24
N SER A 75 2.49 12.53 8.50
CA SER A 75 3.37 13.48 7.84
C SER A 75 4.20 14.26 8.85
N THR A 76 5.48 14.48 8.54
CA THR A 76 6.41 15.31 9.32
C THR A 76 5.87 16.74 9.53
N ARG A 77 5.08 17.25 8.59
CA ARG A 77 4.39 18.55 8.69
C ARG A 77 3.41 18.62 9.85
N LEU A 78 2.84 17.47 10.26
CA LEU A 78 1.98 17.36 11.44
C LEU A 78 2.80 16.98 12.69
N THR A 79 3.71 16.01 12.58
CA THR A 79 4.44 15.49 13.76
C THR A 79 5.48 16.46 14.31
N GLN A 80 5.90 17.48 13.57
CA GLN A 80 6.70 18.59 14.11
C GLN A 80 6.02 19.29 15.31
N LEU A 81 4.68 19.20 15.43
CA LEU A 81 3.94 19.71 16.58
C LEU A 81 4.21 18.93 17.87
N ALA A 82 4.79 17.72 17.80
CA ALA A 82 5.21 16.97 18.98
C ALA A 82 6.31 17.72 19.78
N GLY A 83 7.11 18.55 19.12
CA GLY A 83 8.10 19.41 19.76
C GLY A 83 7.55 20.75 20.27
N TYR A 84 6.23 20.98 20.16
CA TYR A 84 5.63 22.24 20.55
C TYR A 84 5.62 22.40 22.08
N ARG A 85 6.27 23.46 22.58
CA ARG A 85 6.51 23.68 24.02
C ARG A 85 5.48 24.56 24.71
N GLN A 86 4.32 24.80 24.11
CA GLN A 86 3.25 25.61 24.71
C GLN A 86 1.94 24.81 24.72
N THR A 87 0.93 25.32 25.42
CA THR A 87 -0.29 24.56 25.73
C THR A 87 -1.28 24.49 24.58
N ILE A 88 -1.43 25.58 23.81
CA ILE A 88 -2.39 25.64 22.69
C ILE A 88 -1.65 25.96 21.39
N CYS A 89 -1.81 25.09 20.39
CA CYS A 89 -1.23 25.27 19.08
C CYS A 89 -2.31 25.39 18.01
N SER A 90 -2.04 26.21 16.99
CA SER A 90 -2.77 26.20 15.73
C SER A 90 -2.21 25.09 14.84
N VAL A 91 -3.03 24.11 14.45
CA VAL A 91 -2.62 23.06 13.52
C VAL A 91 -2.74 23.58 12.09
N ARG A 92 -1.62 23.92 11.44
CA ARG A 92 -1.61 24.39 10.04
C ARG A 92 -2.16 23.34 9.07
N GLU A 93 -1.84 22.08 9.33
CA GLU A 93 -2.26 20.92 8.53
C GLU A 93 -3.58 20.32 9.06
N SER A 94 -4.54 21.18 9.45
CA SER A 94 -5.80 20.74 10.07
C SER A 94 -6.63 19.84 9.14
N ALA A 95 -6.69 20.16 7.85
CA ALA A 95 -7.38 19.33 6.86
C ALA A 95 -6.76 17.93 6.74
N TYR A 96 -5.43 17.82 6.79
CA TYR A 96 -4.73 16.53 6.84
C TYR A 96 -5.05 15.77 8.13
N LEU A 97 -4.97 16.43 9.29
CA LEU A 97 -5.30 15.82 10.58
C LEU A 97 -6.72 15.25 10.61
N LEU A 98 -7.71 16.03 10.15
CA LEU A 98 -9.11 15.62 10.13
C LEU A 98 -9.32 14.42 9.21
N ARG A 99 -8.72 14.41 8.01
CA ARG A 99 -8.76 13.26 7.11
C ARG A 99 -8.18 12.01 7.76
N ARG A 100 -7.06 12.13 8.47
CA ARG A 100 -6.46 11.01 9.22
C ARG A 100 -7.36 10.49 10.34
N ILE A 101 -8.00 11.38 11.10
CA ILE A 101 -8.95 10.98 12.15
C ILE A 101 -10.19 10.33 11.55
N ASN A 102 -10.68 10.82 10.41
CA ASN A 102 -11.87 10.30 9.73
C ASN A 102 -11.59 9.07 8.85
N ALA A 103 -10.35 8.54 8.85
CA ALA A 103 -9.93 7.44 7.97
C ALA A 103 -10.25 7.70 6.48
N GLU A 104 -10.04 8.93 6.06
CA GLU A 104 -10.19 9.41 4.69
C GLU A 104 -8.83 9.44 3.97
N PRO A 105 -8.75 8.98 2.71
CA PRO A 105 -7.53 9.06 1.94
C PRO A 105 -7.18 10.51 1.60
N GLU A 106 -5.87 10.79 1.47
CA GLU A 106 -5.44 12.09 0.96
C GLU A 106 -5.82 12.19 -0.55
N PRO A 107 -6.49 13.26 -1.00
CA PRO A 107 -6.90 13.46 -2.39
C PRO A 107 -5.77 13.32 -3.40
N ILE A 108 -4.55 13.78 -3.08
CA ILE A 108 -3.41 13.62 -3.99
C ILE A 108 -3.00 12.14 -4.13
N VAL A 109 -3.10 11.36 -3.05
CA VAL A 109 -2.81 9.92 -3.06
C VAL A 109 -3.92 9.18 -3.79
N ALA A 110 -5.19 9.50 -3.52
CA ALA A 110 -6.33 8.92 -4.23
C ALA A 110 -6.28 9.22 -5.74
N ALA A 111 -5.93 10.45 -6.12
CA ALA A 111 -5.78 10.85 -7.51
C ALA A 111 -4.62 10.12 -8.21
N ALA A 112 -3.49 9.94 -7.51
CA ALA A 112 -2.35 9.18 -8.03
C ALA A 112 -2.70 7.70 -8.20
N GLN A 113 -3.34 7.07 -7.21
CA GLN A 113 -3.79 5.67 -7.32
C GLN A 113 -4.75 5.49 -8.50
N ALA A 114 -5.75 6.36 -8.63
CA ALA A 114 -6.68 6.29 -9.76
C ALA A 114 -5.97 6.49 -11.12
N ALA A 115 -4.85 7.22 -11.16
CA ALA A 115 -4.05 7.33 -12.39
C ALA A 115 -3.27 6.06 -12.69
N CYS A 116 -2.72 5.38 -11.69
CA CYS A 116 -2.10 4.06 -11.84
C CYS A 116 -3.12 3.03 -12.33
N ASP A 117 -4.31 3.00 -11.73
CA ASP A 117 -5.38 2.06 -12.11
C ASP A 117 -5.79 2.26 -13.58
N ARG A 118 -5.97 3.52 -14.01
CA ARG A 118 -6.25 3.85 -15.42
C ARG A 118 -5.12 3.45 -16.37
N MET A 119 -3.86 3.52 -15.92
CA MET A 119 -2.72 3.08 -16.72
C MET A 119 -2.75 1.55 -16.90
N ALA A 120 -2.97 0.80 -15.82
CA ALA A 120 -3.08 -0.65 -15.87
C ALA A 120 -4.24 -1.08 -16.80
N GLU A 121 -5.41 -0.45 -16.68
CA GLU A 121 -6.56 -0.68 -17.59
C GLU A 121 -6.21 -0.42 -19.06
N ALA A 122 -5.45 0.64 -19.35
CA ALA A 122 -5.02 0.98 -20.72
C ALA A 122 -3.92 0.03 -21.25
N VAL A 123 -3.10 -0.52 -20.36
CA VAL A 123 -2.00 -1.44 -20.69
C VAL A 123 -2.50 -2.85 -20.98
N ALA A 124 -3.52 -3.32 -20.26
CA ALA A 124 -4.10 -4.66 -20.46
C ALA A 124 -4.39 -4.99 -21.94
N PRO A 125 -5.12 -4.17 -22.73
CA PRO A 125 -5.36 -4.46 -24.14
C PRO A 125 -4.10 -4.44 -25.01
N LEU A 126 -3.04 -3.72 -24.63
CA LEU A 126 -1.74 -3.79 -25.34
C LEU A 126 -1.10 -5.16 -25.15
N ILE A 127 -1.13 -5.69 -23.91
CA ILE A 127 -0.62 -7.03 -23.60
C ILE A 127 -1.43 -8.10 -24.36
N ALA A 128 -2.76 -7.98 -24.37
CA ALA A 128 -3.62 -8.95 -25.06
C ALA A 128 -3.38 -9.01 -26.58
N ASN A 129 -2.95 -7.92 -27.19
CA ASN A 129 -2.67 -7.83 -28.62
C ASN A 129 -1.24 -8.27 -29.01
N LEU A 130 -0.37 -8.58 -28.04
CA LEU A 130 0.96 -9.06 -28.36
C LEU A 130 0.90 -10.39 -29.12
N HIS A 131 1.71 -10.51 -30.17
CA HIS A 131 2.02 -11.79 -30.78
C HIS A 131 2.66 -12.72 -29.73
N TRP A 132 2.44 -14.03 -29.83
CA TRP A 132 2.85 -15.01 -28.81
C TRP A 132 4.34 -14.91 -28.44
N ALA A 133 5.22 -14.70 -29.43
CA ALA A 133 6.67 -14.57 -29.20
C ALA A 133 7.02 -13.27 -28.42
N ASP A 134 6.27 -12.19 -28.67
CA ASP A 134 6.46 -10.93 -27.95
C ASP A 134 5.90 -11.00 -26.55
N PHE A 135 4.83 -11.76 -26.35
CA PHE A 135 4.31 -12.04 -25.02
C PHE A 135 5.32 -12.84 -24.18
N GLU A 136 5.97 -13.86 -24.75
CA GLU A 136 7.05 -14.57 -24.05
C GLU A 136 8.21 -13.64 -23.69
N LEU A 137 8.65 -12.78 -24.62
CA LEU A 137 9.69 -11.80 -24.36
C LEU A 137 9.28 -10.79 -23.27
N PHE A 138 8.04 -10.32 -23.30
CA PHE A 138 7.48 -9.44 -22.28
C PHE A 138 7.53 -10.08 -20.89
N VAL A 139 7.14 -11.34 -20.77
CA VAL A 139 7.19 -12.08 -19.51
C VAL A 139 8.62 -12.27 -19.02
N ASP A 140 9.57 -12.56 -19.92
CA ASP A 140 11.00 -12.64 -19.57
C ASP A 140 11.52 -11.30 -19.02
N LEU A 141 11.16 -10.17 -19.66
CA LEU A 141 11.50 -8.82 -19.20
C LEU A 141 10.89 -8.50 -17.84
N LEU A 142 9.64 -8.90 -17.59
CA LEU A 142 8.98 -8.73 -16.28
C LEU A 142 9.76 -9.45 -15.18
N PHE A 143 10.11 -10.72 -15.38
CA PHE A 143 10.88 -11.49 -14.41
C PHE A 143 12.28 -10.92 -14.21
N ALA A 144 12.95 -10.47 -15.27
CA ALA A 144 14.23 -9.78 -15.17
C ALA A 144 14.14 -8.51 -14.31
N ARG A 145 13.09 -7.69 -14.47
CA ARG A 145 12.87 -6.48 -13.66
C ARG A 145 12.41 -6.79 -12.23
N ALA A 146 11.82 -7.95 -12.01
CA ALA A 146 11.52 -8.48 -10.67
C ALA A 146 12.75 -9.08 -9.98
N GLY A 147 13.93 -9.05 -10.61
CA GLY A 147 15.19 -9.54 -10.05
C GLY A 147 15.43 -11.03 -10.24
N TRP A 148 14.65 -11.70 -11.10
CA TRP A 148 14.89 -13.09 -11.48
C TRP A 148 15.82 -13.15 -12.69
N ARG A 149 16.72 -14.15 -12.71
CA ARG A 149 17.60 -14.43 -13.83
C ARG A 149 17.19 -15.72 -14.51
N ARG A 150 17.06 -15.70 -15.83
CA ARG A 150 16.87 -16.93 -16.62
C ARG A 150 18.11 -17.83 -16.50
N ILE A 151 17.87 -19.11 -16.26
CA ILE A 151 18.91 -20.14 -16.23
C ILE A 151 18.62 -21.19 -17.32
N SER A 152 19.64 -21.51 -18.11
CA SER A 152 19.57 -22.64 -19.05
C SER A 152 19.79 -23.93 -18.26
N ALA A 153 18.86 -24.90 -18.36
CA ALA A 153 19.03 -26.19 -17.70
C ALA A 153 20.35 -26.86 -18.13
N LEU A 154 21.23 -27.14 -17.15
CA LEU A 154 22.44 -27.93 -17.35
C LEU A 154 22.01 -29.40 -17.60
N GLY A 155 21.85 -29.78 -18.87
CA GLY A 155 21.86 -31.20 -19.26
C GLY A 155 20.53 -31.90 -19.54
N GLY A 156 19.50 -31.24 -20.09
CA GLY A 156 18.41 -31.98 -20.75
C GLY A 156 17.03 -31.33 -20.71
N ARG A 157 16.37 -31.32 -21.88
CA ARG A 157 14.99 -30.94 -22.23
C ARG A 157 14.16 -30.23 -21.13
N MET A 158 14.10 -28.90 -21.20
CA MET A 158 12.98 -28.08 -20.72
C MET A 158 11.75 -28.35 -21.60
N LYS A 159 11.14 -29.54 -21.53
CA LYS A 159 10.05 -29.89 -22.45
C LYS A 159 8.69 -29.35 -22.01
N ASP A 160 8.52 -29.10 -20.71
CA ASP A 160 7.19 -28.84 -20.13
C ASP A 160 7.00 -27.39 -19.66
N PHE A 161 8.05 -26.55 -19.66
CA PHE A 161 8.00 -25.15 -19.21
C PHE A 161 8.85 -24.27 -20.13
N ASP A 162 8.41 -23.03 -20.33
CA ASP A 162 9.05 -22.09 -21.28
C ASP A 162 10.32 -21.44 -20.67
N MET A 163 10.35 -21.29 -19.34
CA MET A 163 11.49 -20.72 -18.63
C MET A 163 11.77 -21.44 -17.31
N LEU A 164 13.06 -21.53 -16.99
CA LEU A 164 13.56 -21.77 -15.64
C LEU A 164 14.31 -20.52 -15.21
N ILE A 165 13.97 -19.99 -14.04
CA ILE A 165 14.51 -18.74 -13.51
C ILE A 165 15.01 -18.95 -12.08
N GLU A 166 15.95 -18.11 -11.64
CA GLU A 166 16.59 -18.16 -10.34
C GLU A 166 16.60 -16.76 -9.71
N GLN A 167 16.30 -16.64 -8.42
CA GLN A 167 16.50 -15.42 -7.65
C GLN A 167 17.95 -15.39 -7.13
N PRO A 168 18.83 -14.47 -7.59
CA PRO A 168 20.25 -14.53 -7.27
C PRO A 168 20.59 -14.33 -5.78
N ALA A 169 19.73 -13.63 -5.04
CA ALA A 169 19.96 -13.33 -3.63
C ALA A 169 19.71 -14.54 -2.70
N THR A 170 18.87 -15.48 -3.11
CA THR A 170 18.43 -16.62 -2.29
C THR A 170 18.81 -17.97 -2.91
N GLY A 171 19.08 -18.01 -4.22
CA GLY A 171 19.24 -19.24 -4.98
C GLY A 171 17.91 -19.93 -5.31
N GLU A 172 16.77 -19.34 -4.91
CA GLU A 172 15.44 -19.92 -5.15
C GLU A 172 15.19 -20.07 -6.65
N ARG A 173 14.70 -21.24 -7.06
CA ARG A 173 14.37 -21.53 -8.47
C ARG A 173 12.87 -21.56 -8.72
N ALA A 174 12.46 -21.03 -9.86
CA ALA A 174 11.09 -21.09 -10.33
C ALA A 174 11.01 -21.56 -11.78
N CYS A 175 9.96 -22.29 -12.10
CA CYS A 175 9.58 -22.57 -13.49
C CYS A 175 8.45 -21.64 -13.92
N VAL A 176 8.43 -21.26 -15.21
CA VAL A 176 7.43 -20.38 -15.78
C VAL A 176 6.81 -21.06 -17.00
N GLN A 177 5.49 -21.11 -17.02
CA GLN A 177 4.71 -21.45 -18.20
C GLN A 177 3.96 -20.21 -18.66
N VAL A 178 4.17 -19.82 -19.91
CA VAL A 178 3.55 -18.71 -20.60
C VAL A 178 2.50 -19.24 -21.58
N LYS A 179 1.30 -18.67 -21.55
CA LYS A 179 0.23 -18.96 -22.52
C LYS A 179 -0.51 -17.68 -22.88
N SER A 180 -0.53 -17.32 -24.17
CA SER A 180 -1.33 -16.19 -24.64
C SER A 180 -2.82 -16.42 -24.38
N ALA A 181 -3.32 -17.62 -24.73
CA ALA A 181 -4.68 -18.06 -24.42
C ALA A 181 -4.66 -19.40 -23.67
N THR A 182 -5.54 -19.57 -22.68
CA THR A 182 -5.57 -20.76 -21.83
C THR A 182 -6.99 -21.17 -21.39
N SER A 183 -7.08 -22.32 -20.73
CA SER A 183 -8.27 -22.88 -20.10
C SER A 183 -7.91 -23.61 -18.79
N GLN A 184 -8.89 -23.92 -17.95
CA GLN A 184 -8.66 -24.62 -16.69
C GLN A 184 -7.92 -25.96 -16.87
N PRO A 185 -8.26 -26.82 -17.86
CA PRO A 185 -7.51 -28.06 -18.07
C PRO A 185 -6.02 -27.86 -18.39
N VAL A 186 -5.66 -26.77 -19.07
CA VAL A 186 -4.26 -26.44 -19.38
C VAL A 186 -3.51 -26.01 -18.11
N LEU A 187 -4.16 -25.21 -17.26
CA LEU A 187 -3.62 -24.83 -15.95
C LEU A 187 -3.40 -26.06 -15.07
N ASP A 188 -4.39 -26.96 -15.00
CA ASP A 188 -4.31 -28.18 -14.20
C ASP A 188 -3.21 -29.13 -14.70
N ALA A 189 -3.03 -29.24 -16.03
CA ALA A 189 -1.96 -30.02 -16.62
C ALA A 189 -0.58 -29.44 -16.27
N CYS A 190 -0.43 -28.11 -16.34
CA CYS A 190 0.80 -27.44 -15.92
C CYS A 190 1.10 -27.66 -14.44
N TYR A 191 0.07 -27.61 -13.58
CA TYR A 191 0.24 -27.89 -12.16
C TYR A 191 0.72 -29.33 -11.91
N ARG A 192 0.12 -30.33 -12.57
CA ARG A 192 0.59 -31.73 -12.45
C ARG A 192 2.05 -31.88 -12.91
N ALA A 193 2.42 -31.28 -14.03
CA ALA A 193 3.80 -31.30 -14.52
C ALA A 193 4.77 -30.64 -13.52
N PHE A 194 4.37 -29.56 -12.86
CA PHE A 194 5.18 -28.92 -11.82
C PHE A 194 5.40 -29.84 -10.62
N GLN A 195 4.36 -30.56 -10.19
CA GLN A 195 4.44 -31.46 -9.03
C GLN A 195 5.46 -32.59 -9.22
N GLU A 196 5.73 -33.01 -10.45
CA GLU A 196 6.72 -34.03 -10.78
C GLU A 196 8.17 -33.49 -10.80
N ARG A 197 8.36 -32.16 -10.82
CA ARG A 197 9.70 -31.54 -10.87
C ARG A 197 10.32 -31.38 -9.49
N GLN A 198 11.65 -31.50 -9.42
CA GLN A 198 12.44 -31.30 -8.19
C GLN A 198 13.45 -30.13 -8.29
N ASP A 199 13.61 -29.53 -9.47
CA ASP A 199 14.61 -28.49 -9.76
C ASP A 199 14.06 -27.06 -9.67
N ALA A 200 12.81 -26.90 -9.21
CA ALA A 200 12.15 -25.63 -8.95
C ALA A 200 11.34 -25.69 -7.64
N GLU A 201 11.43 -24.63 -6.84
CA GLU A 201 10.70 -24.50 -5.57
C GLU A 201 9.30 -23.92 -5.78
N ARG A 202 9.11 -23.13 -6.84
CA ARG A 202 7.81 -22.54 -7.21
C ARG A 202 7.53 -22.57 -8.71
N CYS A 203 6.28 -22.31 -9.06
CA CYS A 203 5.83 -22.19 -10.45
C CYS A 203 5.02 -20.92 -10.68
N PHE A 204 5.23 -20.29 -11.83
CA PHE A 204 4.40 -19.21 -12.35
C PHE A 204 3.70 -19.67 -13.63
N PHE A 205 2.38 -19.69 -13.60
CA PHE A 205 1.55 -19.82 -14.79
C PHE A 205 1.08 -18.42 -15.21
N VAL A 206 1.52 -17.99 -16.39
CA VAL A 206 1.33 -16.62 -16.88
C VAL A 206 0.47 -16.63 -18.13
N CYS A 207 -0.64 -15.89 -18.10
CA CYS A 207 -1.52 -15.77 -19.26
C CYS A 207 -2.24 -14.44 -19.35
N HIS A 208 -2.57 -14.01 -20.56
CA HIS A 208 -3.37 -12.78 -20.77
C HIS A 208 -4.82 -13.05 -21.20
N THR A 209 -5.10 -14.17 -21.87
CA THR A 209 -6.45 -14.53 -22.31
C THR A 209 -6.89 -15.87 -21.70
N ALA A 210 -8.10 -15.92 -21.15
CA ALA A 210 -8.74 -17.17 -20.72
C ALA A 210 -10.21 -17.17 -21.15
N ALA A 211 -10.68 -18.28 -21.73
CA ALA A 211 -12.07 -18.39 -22.24
C ALA A 211 -13.13 -18.32 -21.12
N ALA A 212 -12.74 -18.69 -19.90
CA ALA A 212 -13.51 -18.56 -18.67
C ALA A 212 -12.54 -18.26 -17.52
N ALA A 213 -13.08 -17.80 -16.38
CA ALA A 213 -12.28 -17.62 -15.18
C ALA A 213 -11.61 -18.94 -14.79
N ILE A 214 -10.28 -18.94 -14.71
CA ILE A 214 -9.47 -20.07 -14.25
C ILE A 214 -8.99 -19.82 -12.83
N ARG A 215 -8.76 -20.89 -12.09
CA ARG A 215 -8.35 -20.82 -10.68
C ARG A 215 -7.17 -21.76 -10.44
N PRO A 216 -6.10 -21.28 -9.79
CA PRO A 216 -5.03 -22.17 -9.33
C PRO A 216 -5.59 -23.16 -8.28
N PRO A 217 -4.87 -24.27 -8.01
CA PRO A 217 -5.27 -25.22 -6.97
C PRO A 217 -5.38 -24.53 -5.60
N GLU A 218 -6.39 -24.89 -4.82
CA GLU A 218 -6.65 -24.31 -3.49
C GLU A 218 -5.54 -24.64 -2.48
N ALA A 219 -4.93 -25.81 -2.62
CA ALA A 219 -3.82 -26.27 -1.81
C ALA A 219 -2.72 -26.86 -2.70
N SER A 220 -1.49 -26.47 -2.41
CA SER A 220 -0.29 -26.97 -3.08
C SER A 220 0.86 -27.02 -2.07
N ASP A 221 1.61 -28.12 -2.09
CA ASP A 221 2.79 -28.30 -1.23
C ASP A 221 3.89 -27.27 -1.54
N ARG A 222 3.92 -26.78 -2.79
CA ARG A 222 4.84 -25.74 -3.27
C ARG A 222 4.10 -24.56 -3.88
N PRO A 223 4.62 -23.32 -3.80
CA PRO A 223 3.92 -22.16 -4.34
C PRO A 223 3.65 -22.29 -5.86
N PHE A 224 2.38 -22.18 -6.24
CA PHE A 224 1.93 -22.16 -7.62
C PHE A 224 1.13 -20.87 -7.85
N HIS A 225 1.63 -20.00 -8.72
CA HIS A 225 1.08 -18.67 -8.93
C HIS A 225 0.43 -18.54 -10.30
N LEU A 226 -0.83 -18.10 -10.34
CA LEU A 226 -1.48 -17.65 -11.56
C LEU A 226 -1.27 -16.14 -11.73
N TRP A 227 -0.69 -15.72 -12.84
CA TRP A 227 -0.58 -14.32 -13.25
C TRP A 227 -1.47 -14.10 -14.47
N ASP A 228 -2.60 -13.43 -14.25
CA ASP A 228 -3.54 -13.03 -15.27
C ASP A 228 -3.18 -11.66 -15.87
N ILE A 229 -4.00 -11.20 -16.82
CA ILE A 229 -3.79 -9.92 -17.50
C ILE A 229 -3.81 -8.71 -16.56
N GLY A 230 -4.64 -8.74 -15.51
CA GLY A 230 -4.70 -7.66 -14.53
C GLY A 230 -3.38 -7.54 -13.79
N ARG A 231 -2.91 -8.66 -13.24
CA ARG A 231 -1.62 -8.72 -12.56
C ARG A 231 -0.46 -8.33 -13.48
N LEU A 232 -0.49 -8.75 -14.75
CA LEU A 232 0.54 -8.37 -15.72
C LEU A 232 0.55 -6.87 -16.04
N ALA A 233 -0.63 -6.25 -16.11
CA ALA A 233 -0.75 -4.82 -16.38
C ALA A 233 -0.28 -3.95 -15.19
N ASP A 234 -0.62 -4.36 -13.96
CA ASP A 234 -0.11 -3.73 -12.74
C ASP A 234 1.42 -3.81 -12.71
N PHE A 235 1.97 -5.00 -12.92
CA PHE A 235 3.41 -5.24 -12.88
C PHE A 235 4.15 -4.48 -14.00
N ALA A 236 3.57 -4.39 -15.20
CA ALA A 236 4.13 -3.59 -16.28
C ALA A 236 4.19 -2.10 -15.95
N THR A 237 3.20 -1.59 -15.23
CA THR A 237 3.14 -0.20 -14.76
C THR A 237 4.20 0.05 -13.71
N ASP A 238 4.28 -0.81 -12.68
CA ASP A 238 5.24 -0.68 -11.57
C ASP A 238 6.68 -0.84 -12.02
N HIS A 239 6.94 -1.72 -12.99
CA HIS A 239 8.28 -2.01 -13.48
C HIS A 239 8.64 -1.19 -14.72
N GLY A 240 7.82 -0.26 -15.20
CA GLY A 240 8.16 0.67 -16.29
C GLY A 240 8.24 0.04 -17.69
N LEU A 241 7.44 -1.00 -17.96
CA LEU A 241 7.38 -1.68 -19.26
C LEU A 241 6.28 -1.13 -20.20
N VAL A 242 5.50 -0.16 -19.74
CA VAL A 242 4.42 0.48 -20.51
C VAL A 242 4.88 0.96 -21.89
N ARG A 243 6.02 1.68 -21.95
CA ARG A 243 6.54 2.20 -23.22
C ARG A 243 6.96 1.10 -24.19
N TRP A 244 7.55 0.03 -23.67
CA TRP A 244 7.92 -1.13 -24.48
C TRP A 244 6.69 -1.79 -25.10
N LEU A 245 5.59 -1.89 -24.34
CA LEU A 245 4.32 -2.42 -24.84
C LEU A 245 3.72 -1.55 -25.95
N ILE A 246 3.76 -0.22 -25.79
CA ILE A 246 3.29 0.72 -26.83
C ILE A 246 4.08 0.54 -28.13
N GLU A 247 5.40 0.40 -28.04
CA GLU A 247 6.29 0.22 -29.20
C GLU A 247 6.14 -1.14 -29.89
N ARG A 248 5.59 -2.15 -29.21
CA ARG A 248 5.43 -3.51 -29.73
C ARG A 248 4.03 -3.83 -30.23
N ALA A 249 3.00 -3.21 -29.66
CA ALA A 249 1.60 -3.46 -30.00
C ALA A 249 1.07 -2.56 -31.13
N GLY A 250 1.78 -1.48 -31.48
CA GLY A 250 1.49 -0.63 -32.65
C GLY A 250 2.27 -1.07 -33.89
#